data_AF-A0AAW9NMN5-F1
#
_entry.id   AF-A0AAW9NMN5-F1
#
_cell.length_a   1.000
_cell.length_b   1.000
_cell.length_c   1.000
_cell.angle_alpha   90.00
_cell.angle_beta   90.00
_cell.angle_gamma   90.00
#
_symmetry.space_group_name_H-M   'P 1'
#
loop_
_entity.id
_entity.type
_entity.pdbx_description
1 polymer ?
#
loop_
_entity_poly.entity_id
_entity_poly.type
_entity_poly.pdbx_seq_one_letter_code
_entity_poly.pdbx_strand_id
1 'polypeptide(L)'
;MEHYLFLFIPTKTVPSESQLDALTTEEKNIYQEVLLTTLAMFHSDYVYEETKITTLVQDIEFETVGKVEKSKGWKVLFANQETTEDTILPSVLIDEEISSVLREKEGHTNPPKPYTEGALINLMKTAGKMVEDEADSEILKEVEGIGTEATRASIIETIKKNGYIDIQKNIVHITKKGELLCKAIEGTLLASPAMTAKWESYLKKIGEGEATTAKFVENTEQFIQELLQAAPQKVAHLKIEAPVATQPTGLGTCPSCGKGSMMDRKTFLGCSEYRNGCKFSINKEVAKKKLTEKQLADLITKGATGIIKGFTSKVGKKFDAKLVIKEKKVQFEFN
;
A
#
# COMPACT_ATOMS: atom_id res chain seq x y z
N MET A 1 -18.25 10.09 -25.16
CA MET A 1 -17.90 8.72 -24.75
C MET A 1 -18.71 8.41 -23.53
N GLU A 2 -19.51 7.35 -23.58
CA GLU A 2 -20.33 6.90 -22.46
C GLU A 2 -19.42 6.56 -21.28
N HIS A 3 -19.52 7.33 -20.19
CA HIS A 3 -18.95 6.95 -18.90
C HIS A 3 -19.73 5.74 -18.37
N TYR A 4 -19.44 4.55 -18.91
CA TYR A 4 -19.85 3.32 -18.26
C TYR A 4 -19.08 3.27 -16.94
N LEU A 5 -19.74 3.62 -15.85
CA LEU A 5 -19.35 3.15 -14.53
C LEU A 5 -19.27 1.63 -14.66
N PHE A 6 -18.06 1.07 -14.67
CA PHE A 6 -17.88 -0.38 -14.61
C PHE A 6 -18.33 -0.82 -13.21
N LEU A 7 -19.63 -1.05 -13.06
CA LEU A 7 -20.22 -1.54 -11.84
C LEU A 7 -19.88 -3.02 -11.76
N PHE A 8 -19.03 -3.39 -10.80
CA PHE A 8 -18.83 -4.79 -10.45
C PHE A 8 -20.12 -5.29 -9.80
N ILE A 9 -20.92 -6.05 -10.55
CA ILE A 9 -22.16 -6.69 -10.08
C ILE A 9 -22.08 -8.21 -10.25
N PRO A 10 -22.78 -8.99 -9.41
CA PRO A 10 -22.95 -10.42 -9.63
C PRO A 10 -23.48 -10.72 -11.02
N THR A 11 -22.97 -11.80 -11.62
CA THR A 11 -23.50 -12.30 -12.89
C THR A 11 -24.90 -12.90 -12.69
N LYS A 12 -25.63 -13.14 -13.79
CA LYS A 12 -26.94 -13.81 -13.76
C LYS A 12 -26.88 -15.25 -13.22
N THR A 13 -25.70 -15.87 -13.23
CA THR A 13 -25.51 -17.23 -12.75
C THR A 13 -25.36 -17.22 -11.23
N VAL A 14 -26.34 -17.78 -10.54
CA VAL A 14 -26.27 -17.99 -9.10
C VAL A 14 -25.37 -19.20 -8.82
N PRO A 15 -24.24 -19.03 -8.10
CA PRO A 15 -23.35 -20.14 -7.78
C PRO A 15 -24.04 -21.15 -6.84
N SER A 16 -23.77 -22.43 -7.03
CA SER A 16 -24.20 -23.48 -6.09
C SER A 16 -23.42 -23.39 -4.78
N GLU A 17 -23.96 -23.98 -3.72
CA GLU A 17 -23.30 -24.06 -2.41
C GLU A 17 -21.89 -24.67 -2.51
N SER A 18 -21.74 -25.74 -3.31
CA SER A 18 -20.44 -26.35 -3.59
C SER A 18 -19.45 -25.44 -4.32
N GLN A 19 -19.92 -24.54 -5.18
CA GLN A 19 -19.07 -23.57 -5.88
C GLN A 19 -18.63 -22.44 -4.95
N LEU A 20 -19.54 -21.97 -4.09
CA LEU A 20 -19.20 -21.02 -3.05
C LEU A 20 -18.20 -21.63 -2.08
N ASP A 21 -18.39 -22.87 -1.65
CA ASP A 21 -17.50 -23.55 -0.73
C ASP A 21 -16.08 -23.74 -1.27
N ALA A 22 -15.96 -23.93 -2.59
CA ALA A 22 -14.68 -24.06 -3.27
C ALA A 22 -13.86 -22.75 -3.32
N LEU A 23 -14.49 -21.59 -3.11
CA LEU A 23 -13.80 -20.31 -3.07
C LEU A 23 -12.88 -20.22 -1.84
N THR A 24 -11.71 -19.63 -2.04
CA THR A 24 -10.82 -19.23 -0.95
C THR A 24 -11.49 -18.17 -0.05
N THR A 25 -10.96 -17.96 1.15
CA THR A 25 -11.48 -16.94 2.06
C THR A 25 -11.45 -15.55 1.42
N GLU A 26 -10.38 -15.21 0.71
CA GLU A 26 -10.23 -13.93 0.00
C GLU A 26 -11.26 -13.78 -1.13
N GLU A 27 -11.46 -14.82 -1.95
CA GLU A 27 -12.45 -14.80 -3.02
C GLU A 27 -13.88 -14.71 -2.47
N LYS A 28 -14.19 -15.42 -1.37
CA LYS A 28 -15.49 -15.31 -0.68
C LYS A 28 -15.73 -13.89 -0.18
N ASN A 29 -14.73 -13.26 0.42
CA ASN A 29 -14.85 -11.91 0.94
C ASN A 29 -15.11 -10.90 -0.21
N ILE A 30 -14.36 -10.99 -1.31
CA ILE A 30 -14.59 -10.12 -2.49
C ILE A 30 -15.97 -10.37 -3.09
N TYR A 31 -16.37 -11.63 -3.25
CA TYR A 31 -17.68 -11.98 -3.77
C TYR A 31 -18.82 -11.44 -2.89
N GLN A 32 -18.71 -11.59 -1.56
CA GLN A 32 -19.67 -11.06 -0.61
C GLN A 32 -19.73 -9.53 -0.67
N GLU A 33 -18.61 -8.84 -0.76
CA GLU A 33 -18.57 -7.38 -0.86
C GLU A 33 -19.31 -6.89 -2.12
N VAL A 34 -19.05 -7.51 -3.27
CA VAL A 34 -19.72 -7.21 -4.54
C VAL A 34 -21.22 -7.50 -4.47
N LEU A 35 -21.60 -8.64 -3.89
CA LEU A 35 -23.00 -9.04 -3.74
C LEU A 35 -23.77 -8.08 -2.82
N LEU A 36 -23.25 -7.81 -1.62
CA LEU A 36 -23.89 -6.93 -0.63
C LEU A 36 -23.99 -5.50 -1.16
N THR A 37 -22.95 -5.00 -1.83
CA THR A 37 -22.97 -3.69 -2.49
C THR A 37 -24.02 -3.62 -3.59
N THR A 38 -24.18 -4.69 -4.38
CA THR A 38 -25.24 -4.72 -5.41
C THR A 38 -26.62 -4.78 -4.80
N LEU A 39 -26.83 -5.59 -3.75
CA LEU A 39 -28.12 -5.66 -3.05
C LEU A 39 -28.47 -4.32 -2.40
N ALA A 40 -27.48 -3.59 -1.88
CA ALA A 40 -27.67 -2.28 -1.28
C ALA A 40 -28.23 -1.24 -2.25
N MET A 41 -27.86 -1.30 -3.55
CA MET A 41 -28.38 -0.39 -4.58
C MET A 41 -29.89 -0.52 -4.80
N PHE A 42 -30.47 -1.67 -4.48
CA PHE A 42 -31.91 -1.96 -4.63
C PHE A 42 -32.64 -2.02 -3.28
N HIS A 43 -31.94 -1.73 -2.19
CA HIS A 43 -32.54 -1.70 -0.86
C HIS A 43 -33.11 -0.31 -0.57
N SER A 44 -34.01 -0.21 0.42
CA SER A 44 -34.50 1.08 0.91
C SER A 44 -33.39 1.95 1.51
N ASP A 45 -33.59 3.26 1.44
CA ASP A 45 -32.68 4.26 2.01
C ASP A 45 -32.55 4.14 3.52
N TYR A 46 -31.37 4.53 4.02
CA TYR A 46 -31.15 4.77 5.44
C TYR A 46 -31.84 6.07 5.85
N VAL A 47 -32.84 5.97 6.72
CA VAL A 47 -33.65 7.12 7.18
C VAL A 47 -33.29 7.43 8.62
N TYR A 48 -32.96 8.69 8.88
CA TYR A 48 -32.67 9.22 10.20
C TYR A 48 -33.30 10.59 10.38
N GLU A 49 -33.49 10.97 11.64
CA GLU A 49 -33.91 12.30 12.06
C GLU A 49 -32.70 12.97 12.70
N GLU A 50 -32.35 14.15 12.20
CA GLU A 50 -31.30 14.99 12.77
C GLU A 50 -31.94 16.15 13.54
N THR A 51 -31.57 16.28 14.81
CA THR A 51 -32.04 17.35 15.69
C THR A 51 -30.86 18.27 15.97
N LYS A 52 -30.97 19.53 15.56
CA LYS A 52 -30.00 20.58 15.91
C LYS A 52 -30.60 21.48 16.98
N ILE A 53 -29.96 21.54 18.14
CA ILE A 53 -30.32 22.42 19.26
C ILE A 53 -29.27 23.52 19.34
N THR A 54 -29.72 24.76 19.25
CA THR A 54 -28.87 25.94 19.53
C THR A 54 -29.20 26.43 20.92
N THR A 55 -28.20 26.44 21.81
CA THR A 55 -28.33 26.87 23.19
C THR A 55 -27.63 28.20 23.37
N LEU A 56 -28.35 29.23 23.81
CA LEU A 56 -27.76 30.51 24.18
C LEU A 56 -27.38 30.48 25.67
N VAL A 57 -26.09 30.53 25.97
CA VAL A 57 -25.60 30.68 27.35
C VAL A 57 -24.96 32.05 27.47
N GLN A 58 -25.62 32.95 28.23
CA GLN A 58 -25.29 34.38 28.23
C GLN A 58 -25.45 34.95 26.80
N ASP A 59 -24.34 35.34 26.15
CA ASP A 59 -24.32 35.87 24.78
C ASP A 59 -23.61 34.92 23.79
N ILE A 60 -23.34 33.67 24.18
CA ILE A 60 -22.62 32.68 23.37
C ILE A 60 -23.57 31.57 22.93
N GLU A 61 -23.63 31.33 21.62
CA GLU A 61 -24.39 30.24 21.03
C GLU A 61 -23.56 28.95 21.01
N PHE A 62 -24.15 27.87 21.53
CA PHE A 62 -23.63 26.51 21.47
C PHE A 62 -24.52 25.65 20.59
N GLU A 63 -23.93 24.97 19.61
CA GLU A 63 -24.66 24.06 18.74
C GLU A 63 -24.45 22.61 19.19
N THR A 64 -25.56 21.89 19.36
CA THR A 64 -25.54 20.44 19.61
C THR A 64 -26.35 19.75 18.52
N VAL A 65 -25.75 18.74 17.90
CA VAL A 65 -26.39 17.94 16.85
C VAL A 65 -26.59 16.52 17.35
N GLY A 66 -27.83 16.04 17.21
CA GLY A 66 -28.26 14.71 17.57
C GLY A 66 -28.80 13.99 16.36
N LYS A 67 -28.70 12.67 16.37
CA LYS A 67 -29.19 11.83 15.29
C LYS A 67 -29.93 10.64 15.87
N VAL A 68 -31.14 10.40 15.34
CA VAL A 68 -31.98 9.26 15.72
C VAL A 68 -32.26 8.46 14.46
N GLU A 69 -31.73 7.24 14.40
CA GLU A 69 -32.03 6.28 13.35
C GLU A 69 -33.53 5.92 13.37
N LYS A 70 -34.21 6.10 12.24
CA LYS A 70 -35.62 5.70 12.04
C LYS A 70 -35.73 4.39 11.26
N SER A 71 -34.84 4.17 10.30
CA SER A 71 -34.76 2.94 9.51
C SER A 71 -33.33 2.71 9.01
N LYS A 72 -32.79 1.51 9.23
CA LYS A 72 -31.44 1.14 8.77
C LYS A 72 -31.29 1.13 7.24
N GLY A 73 -32.36 0.83 6.51
CA GLY A 73 -32.29 0.66 5.06
C GLY A 73 -31.15 -0.28 4.65
N TRP A 74 -30.44 0.08 3.59
CA TRP A 74 -29.32 -0.68 3.04
C TRP A 74 -28.20 -0.97 4.05
N LYS A 75 -28.06 -0.18 5.14
CA LYS A 75 -27.02 -0.40 6.16
C LYS A 75 -27.15 -1.74 6.87
N VAL A 76 -28.33 -2.37 6.85
CA VAL A 76 -28.54 -3.71 7.43
C VAL A 76 -27.61 -4.77 6.82
N LEU A 77 -27.22 -4.57 5.55
CA LEU A 77 -26.34 -5.48 4.82
C LEU A 77 -24.87 -5.40 5.28
N PHE A 78 -24.48 -4.35 6.02
CA PHE A 78 -23.09 -4.07 6.43
C PHE A 78 -22.90 -4.01 7.95
N ALA A 79 -23.81 -4.59 8.72
CA ALA A 79 -23.94 -4.42 10.18
C ALA A 79 -22.68 -4.77 11.02
N ASN A 80 -21.66 -5.41 10.45
CA ASN A 80 -20.39 -5.72 11.12
C ASN A 80 -19.34 -4.59 11.05
N GLN A 81 -19.62 -3.47 10.39
CA GLN A 81 -18.77 -2.28 10.44
C GLN A 81 -19.17 -1.45 11.66
N GLU A 82 -18.20 -1.04 12.49
CA GLU A 82 -18.43 -0.24 13.70
C GLU A 82 -19.37 0.93 13.40
N THR A 83 -20.61 0.80 13.86
CA THR A 83 -21.56 1.91 13.83
C THR A 83 -21.23 2.75 15.05
N THR A 84 -20.74 3.96 14.81
CA THR A 84 -20.66 4.97 15.85
C THR A 84 -22.06 5.13 16.43
N GLU A 85 -22.22 4.93 17.73
CA GLU A 85 -23.51 5.19 18.40
C GLU A 85 -23.89 6.65 18.14
N ASP A 86 -25.03 6.86 17.48
CA ASP A 86 -25.53 8.20 17.21
C ASP A 86 -25.90 8.88 18.54
N THR A 87 -25.54 10.15 18.69
CA THR A 87 -25.87 10.91 19.90
C THR A 87 -27.36 11.23 19.89
N ILE A 88 -28.11 10.66 20.84
CA ILE A 88 -29.53 10.93 21.02
C ILE A 88 -29.68 12.18 21.89
N LEU A 89 -30.42 13.17 21.39
CA LEU A 89 -30.73 14.38 22.15
C LEU A 89 -32.09 14.30 22.84
N PRO A 90 -32.24 14.97 24.00
CA PRO A 90 -33.53 15.12 24.63
C PRO A 90 -34.46 16.00 23.78
N SER A 91 -35.77 15.82 23.94
CA SER A 91 -36.76 16.76 23.40
C SER A 91 -36.75 18.05 24.21
N VAL A 92 -36.71 19.19 23.54
CA VAL A 92 -36.71 20.53 24.13
C VAL A 92 -37.76 21.43 23.45
N LEU A 93 -38.20 22.48 24.15
CA LEU A 93 -39.06 23.52 23.58
C LEU A 93 -38.24 24.74 23.14
N ILE A 94 -38.79 25.50 22.19
CA ILE A 94 -38.24 26.81 21.83
C ILE A 94 -38.36 27.72 23.06
N ASP A 95 -37.28 28.45 23.36
CA ASP A 95 -37.15 29.33 24.52
C ASP A 95 -37.23 28.63 25.90
N GLU A 96 -36.94 27.33 25.95
CA GLU A 96 -36.84 26.59 27.22
C GLU A 96 -35.63 27.07 28.05
N GLU A 97 -35.89 27.50 29.28
CA GLU A 97 -34.82 27.86 30.22
C GLU A 97 -34.12 26.62 30.76
N ILE A 98 -32.79 26.56 30.61
CA ILE A 98 -31.98 25.45 31.10
C ILE A 98 -30.88 25.93 32.06
N SER A 99 -30.43 25.04 32.93
CA SER A 99 -29.23 25.26 33.74
C SER A 99 -27.99 24.79 32.99
N SER A 100 -26.98 25.64 32.86
CA SER A 100 -25.72 25.30 32.19
C SER A 100 -24.54 25.26 33.17
N VAL A 101 -23.60 24.35 32.91
CA VAL A 101 -22.30 24.30 33.59
C VAL A 101 -21.22 24.44 32.53
N LEU A 102 -20.55 25.58 32.51
CA LEU A 102 -19.45 25.84 31.59
C LEU A 102 -18.19 25.12 32.08
N ARG A 103 -17.53 24.43 31.16
CA ARG A 103 -16.22 23.79 31.39
C ARG A 103 -15.29 24.15 30.25
N GLU A 104 -14.06 24.48 30.59
CA GLU A 104 -13.00 24.61 29.61
C GLU A 104 -12.64 23.22 29.08
N LYS A 105 -12.60 23.09 27.75
CA LYS A 105 -12.17 21.89 27.06
C LYS A 105 -10.84 22.16 26.40
N GLU A 106 -9.77 21.69 27.01
CA GLU A 106 -8.47 21.67 26.35
C GLU A 106 -8.48 20.62 25.24
N GLY A 107 -7.92 21.00 24.09
CA GLY A 107 -7.77 20.14 22.92
C GLY A 107 -6.38 20.27 22.34
N HIS A 108 -5.85 19.16 21.84
CA HIS A 108 -4.59 19.15 21.09
C HIS A 108 -4.86 18.76 19.64
N THR A 109 -4.13 19.38 18.72
CA THR A 109 -4.12 18.94 17.32
C THR A 109 -3.41 17.60 17.21
N ASN A 110 -4.02 16.65 16.52
CA ASN A 110 -3.35 15.41 16.18
C ASN A 110 -2.59 15.57 14.85
N PRO A 111 -1.40 14.97 14.71
CA PRO A 111 -0.73 14.93 13.41
C PRO A 111 -1.60 14.18 12.39
N PRO A 112 -1.40 14.43 11.08
CA PRO A 112 -2.11 13.72 10.03
C PRO A 112 -1.97 12.21 10.18
N LYS A 113 -3.07 11.49 9.94
CA LYS A 113 -3.05 10.01 9.98
C LYS A 113 -2.08 9.50 8.89
N PRO A 114 -1.24 8.49 9.20
CA PRO A 114 -0.41 7.85 8.20
C PRO A 114 -1.24 7.28 7.04
N TYR A 115 -0.66 7.25 5.85
CA TYR A 115 -1.32 6.68 4.68
C TYR A 115 -1.39 5.14 4.76
N THR A 116 -2.54 4.59 4.39
CA THR A 116 -2.72 3.18 4.04
C THR A 116 -2.67 3.00 2.52
N GLU A 117 -2.63 1.77 2.00
CA GLU A 117 -2.70 1.54 0.54
C GLU A 117 -3.98 2.14 -0.06
N GLY A 118 -5.12 1.95 0.60
CA GLY A 118 -6.39 2.56 0.19
C GLY A 118 -6.35 4.09 0.22
N ALA A 119 -5.68 4.67 1.23
CA ALA A 119 -5.50 6.12 1.29
C ALA A 119 -4.60 6.64 0.16
N LEU A 120 -3.57 5.89 -0.25
CA LEU A 120 -2.75 6.22 -1.42
C LEU A 120 -3.54 6.17 -2.73
N ILE A 121 -4.39 5.15 -2.93
CA ILE A 121 -5.26 5.08 -4.10
C ILE A 121 -6.19 6.30 -4.16
N ASN A 122 -6.78 6.67 -3.02
CA ASN A 122 -7.63 7.86 -2.93
C ASN A 122 -6.84 9.15 -3.16
N LEU A 123 -5.60 9.22 -2.70
CA LEU A 123 -4.70 10.35 -2.97
C LEU A 123 -4.40 10.47 -4.46
N MET A 124 -4.11 9.36 -5.14
CA MET A 124 -3.90 9.32 -6.59
C MET A 124 -5.16 9.78 -7.33
N LYS A 125 -6.36 9.32 -6.92
CA LYS A 125 -7.65 9.75 -7.47
C LYS A 125 -7.92 11.26 -7.31
N THR A 126 -7.49 11.82 -6.19
CA THR A 126 -7.81 13.21 -5.79
C THR A 126 -6.62 14.15 -5.90
N ALA A 127 -5.57 13.76 -6.63
CA ALA A 127 -4.34 14.52 -6.79
C ALA A 127 -4.57 15.94 -7.34
N GLY A 128 -5.64 16.16 -8.11
CA GLY A 128 -6.05 17.48 -8.58
C GLY A 128 -6.34 18.50 -7.47
N LYS A 129 -6.67 18.06 -6.25
CA LYS A 129 -6.84 18.95 -5.08
C LYS A 129 -5.54 19.58 -4.58
N MET A 130 -4.40 19.04 -5.00
CA MET A 130 -3.06 19.52 -4.63
C MET A 130 -2.44 20.43 -5.70
N VAL A 131 -3.18 20.72 -6.77
CA VAL A 131 -2.73 21.58 -7.87
C VAL A 131 -3.33 22.97 -7.67
N GLU A 132 -2.48 23.99 -7.73
CA GLU A 132 -2.89 25.40 -7.57
C GLU A 132 -3.61 25.94 -8.80
N ASP A 133 -3.22 25.49 -10.00
CA ASP A 133 -3.85 25.88 -11.25
C ASP A 133 -5.21 25.19 -11.44
N GLU A 134 -6.25 25.99 -11.64
CA GLU A 134 -7.64 25.52 -11.71
C GLU A 134 -7.89 24.66 -12.96
N ALA A 135 -7.27 25.00 -14.09
CA ALA A 135 -7.42 24.25 -15.33
C ALA A 135 -6.73 22.88 -15.24
N ASP A 136 -5.50 22.81 -14.71
CA ASP A 136 -4.81 21.55 -14.46
C ASP A 136 -5.57 20.69 -13.42
N SER A 137 -6.19 21.31 -12.41
CA SER A 137 -7.05 20.62 -11.43
C SER A 137 -8.29 19.99 -12.07
N GLU A 138 -8.96 20.72 -12.97
CA GLU A 138 -10.12 20.22 -13.71
C GLU A 138 -9.78 19.05 -14.61
N ILE A 139 -8.66 19.14 -15.35
CA ILE A 139 -8.18 18.03 -16.19
C ILE A 139 -7.94 16.79 -15.34
N LEU A 140 -7.27 16.94 -14.18
CA LEU A 140 -7.07 15.83 -13.26
C LEU A 140 -8.39 15.28 -12.70
N LYS A 141 -9.43 16.10 -12.51
CA LYS A 141 -10.75 15.56 -12.14
C LYS A 141 -11.36 14.74 -13.28
N GLU A 142 -11.21 15.19 -14.52
CA GLU A 142 -11.72 14.51 -15.72
C GLU A 142 -11.04 13.15 -15.94
N VAL A 143 -9.72 13.08 -15.77
CA VAL A 143 -8.95 11.82 -15.92
C VAL A 143 -8.86 10.98 -14.64
N GLU A 144 -9.61 11.35 -13.60
CA GLU A 144 -9.59 10.72 -12.27
C GLU A 144 -8.20 10.71 -11.58
N GLY A 145 -7.42 11.77 -11.76
CA GLY A 145 -6.18 12.01 -11.05
C GLY A 145 -4.96 11.36 -11.70
N ILE A 146 -4.05 10.84 -10.89
CA ILE A 146 -2.81 10.21 -11.38
C ILE A 146 -3.04 8.71 -11.60
N GLY A 147 -2.94 8.31 -12.86
CA GLY A 147 -3.19 6.93 -13.28
C GLY A 147 -4.68 6.57 -13.27
N THR A 148 -5.02 5.56 -14.07
CA THR A 148 -6.38 5.04 -14.20
C THR A 148 -6.70 3.98 -13.14
N GLU A 149 -7.98 3.66 -12.95
CA GLU A 149 -8.42 2.61 -12.02
C GLU A 149 -7.63 1.30 -12.15
N ALA A 150 -7.33 0.87 -13.38
CA ALA A 150 -6.58 -0.35 -13.65
C ALA A 150 -5.07 -0.28 -13.31
N THR A 151 -4.50 0.92 -13.19
CA THR A 151 -3.04 1.10 -13.07
C THR A 151 -2.59 1.52 -11.67
N ARG A 152 -3.46 2.10 -10.84
CA ARG A 152 -3.08 2.58 -9.49
C ARG A 152 -2.51 1.47 -8.61
N ALA A 153 -3.16 0.30 -8.58
CA ALA A 153 -2.69 -0.84 -7.78
C ALA A 153 -1.32 -1.35 -8.26
N SER A 154 -1.10 -1.45 -9.58
CA SER A 154 0.17 -1.93 -10.13
C SER A 154 1.32 -0.93 -9.94
N ILE A 155 1.02 0.36 -9.92
CA ILE A 155 1.98 1.42 -9.56
C ILE A 155 2.44 1.25 -8.11
N ILE A 156 1.51 1.08 -7.17
CA ILE A 156 1.81 0.85 -5.74
C ILE A 156 2.65 -0.42 -5.56
N GLU A 157 2.28 -1.52 -6.23
CA GLU A 157 3.07 -2.76 -6.23
C GLU A 157 4.49 -2.55 -6.78
N THR A 158 4.63 -1.74 -7.82
CA THR A 158 5.94 -1.46 -8.44
C THR A 158 6.85 -0.68 -7.51
N ILE A 159 6.35 0.37 -6.85
CA ILE A 159 7.16 1.17 -5.91
C ILE A 159 7.51 0.38 -4.64
N LYS A 160 6.61 -0.52 -4.20
CA LYS A 160 6.86 -1.48 -3.12
C LYS A 160 7.94 -2.48 -3.50
N LYS A 161 7.81 -3.14 -4.66
CA LYS A 161 8.78 -4.11 -5.19
C LYS A 161 10.17 -3.50 -5.39
N ASN A 162 10.23 -2.24 -5.81
CA ASN A 162 11.47 -1.50 -6.00
C ASN A 162 12.09 -0.98 -4.69
N GLY A 163 11.42 -1.19 -3.55
CA GLY A 163 11.91 -0.87 -2.21
C GLY A 163 11.89 0.64 -1.89
N TYR A 164 11.01 1.42 -2.52
CA TYR A 164 10.82 2.84 -2.18
C TYR A 164 9.89 3.02 -0.99
N ILE A 165 8.95 2.10 -0.81
CA ILE A 165 8.03 2.05 0.33
C ILE A 165 8.02 0.66 0.96
N ASP A 166 7.64 0.58 2.22
CA ASP A 166 7.37 -0.65 2.98
C ASP A 166 5.98 -0.55 3.63
N ILE A 167 5.34 -1.69 3.87
CA ILE A 167 3.97 -1.74 4.41
C ILE A 167 3.99 -2.58 5.69
N GLN A 168 3.71 -1.91 6.81
CA GLN A 168 3.69 -2.54 8.13
C GLN A 168 2.32 -2.33 8.74
N LYS A 169 1.61 -3.43 9.04
CA LYS A 169 0.26 -3.37 9.63
C LYS A 169 -0.70 -2.44 8.84
N ASN A 170 -0.68 -2.52 7.51
CA ASN A 170 -1.48 -1.70 6.59
C ASN A 170 -1.12 -0.19 6.56
N ILE A 171 0.00 0.21 7.18
CA ILE A 171 0.52 1.57 7.13
C ILE A 171 1.70 1.62 6.17
N VAL A 172 1.71 2.62 5.29
CA VAL A 172 2.78 2.85 4.32
C VAL A 172 3.89 3.67 4.96
N HIS A 173 5.11 3.16 4.87
CA HIS A 173 6.33 3.82 5.32
C HIS A 173 7.26 4.07 4.14
N ILE A 174 7.81 5.27 4.04
CA ILE A 174 8.85 5.57 3.05
C ILE A 174 10.19 4.98 3.51
N THR A 175 10.91 4.32 2.62
CA THR A 175 12.26 3.82 2.93
C THR A 175 13.28 4.95 2.75
N LYS A 176 14.50 4.77 3.28
CA LYS A 176 15.62 5.69 3.00
C LYS A 176 15.86 5.88 1.50
N LYS A 177 15.65 4.83 0.71
CA LYS A 177 15.77 4.89 -0.76
C LYS A 177 14.67 5.75 -1.38
N GLY A 178 13.43 5.60 -0.89
CA GLY A 178 12.31 6.46 -1.30
C GLY A 178 12.54 7.92 -0.97
N GLU A 179 13.00 8.20 0.25
CA GLU A 179 13.28 9.56 0.71
C GLU A 179 14.35 10.25 -0.14
N LEU A 180 15.44 9.53 -0.47
CA LEU A 180 16.48 10.02 -1.36
C LEU A 180 15.94 10.32 -2.77
N LEU A 181 15.07 9.45 -3.30
CA LEU A 181 14.44 9.68 -4.59
C LEU A 181 13.57 10.94 -4.57
N CYS A 182 12.71 11.10 -3.55
CA CYS A 182 11.86 12.28 -3.40
C CYS A 182 12.68 13.57 -3.35
N LYS A 183 13.77 13.60 -2.57
CA LYS A 183 14.69 14.74 -2.52
C LYS A 183 15.37 15.02 -3.86
N ALA A 184 15.68 13.99 -4.65
CA ALA A 184 16.33 14.15 -5.94
C ALA A 184 15.44 14.77 -7.02
N ILE A 185 14.14 14.48 -6.97
CA ILE A 185 13.15 15.00 -7.93
C ILE A 185 12.44 16.26 -7.42
N GLU A 186 12.74 16.71 -6.21
CA GLU A 186 12.10 17.86 -5.59
C GLU A 186 12.27 19.13 -6.46
N GLY A 187 11.20 19.91 -6.55
CA GLY A 187 11.13 21.11 -7.40
C GLY A 187 11.33 20.82 -8.90
N THR A 188 11.12 19.59 -9.36
CA THR A 188 10.97 19.27 -10.79
C THR A 188 9.50 19.07 -11.14
N LEU A 189 9.15 19.18 -12.42
CA LEU A 189 7.81 18.82 -12.90
C LEU A 189 7.47 17.34 -12.63
N LEU A 190 8.47 16.44 -12.53
CA LEU A 190 8.25 15.03 -12.20
C LEU A 190 7.65 14.81 -10.81
N ALA A 191 7.86 15.75 -9.88
CA ALA A 191 7.31 15.69 -8.54
C ALA A 191 5.93 16.37 -8.43
N SER A 192 5.40 16.93 -9.52
CA SER A 192 4.14 17.68 -9.51
C SER A 192 3.03 16.93 -10.26
N PRO A 193 1.83 16.78 -9.66
CA PRO A 193 0.65 16.27 -10.35
C PRO A 193 0.28 17.05 -11.61
N ALA A 194 0.64 18.34 -11.68
CA ALA A 194 0.38 19.20 -12.83
C ALA A 194 1.03 18.68 -14.12
N MET A 195 2.15 17.94 -14.02
CA MET A 195 2.77 17.34 -15.21
C MET A 195 1.85 16.29 -15.85
N THR A 196 1.17 15.48 -15.04
CA THR A 196 0.18 14.51 -15.52
C THR A 196 -0.97 15.23 -16.21
N ALA A 197 -1.49 16.31 -15.62
CA ALA A 197 -2.55 17.12 -16.23
C ALA A 197 -2.16 17.62 -17.63
N LYS A 198 -0.95 18.17 -17.77
CA LYS A 198 -0.43 18.67 -19.06
C LYS A 198 -0.29 17.58 -20.11
N TRP A 199 0.15 16.38 -19.72
CA TRP A 199 0.28 15.25 -20.63
C TRP A 199 -1.09 14.77 -21.11
N GLU A 200 -2.04 14.61 -20.19
CA GLU A 200 -3.40 14.21 -20.54
C GLU A 200 -4.10 15.25 -21.43
N SER A 201 -3.92 16.54 -21.15
CA SER A 201 -4.40 17.63 -22.02
C SER A 201 -3.84 17.51 -23.44
N TYR A 202 -2.54 17.24 -23.57
CA TYR A 202 -1.91 17.10 -24.87
C TYR A 202 -2.40 15.84 -25.61
N LEU A 203 -2.53 14.71 -24.91
CA LEU A 203 -3.06 13.47 -25.47
C LEU A 203 -4.52 13.62 -25.92
N LYS A 204 -5.33 14.38 -25.18
CA LYS A 204 -6.70 14.74 -25.56
C LYS A 204 -6.73 15.54 -26.87
N LYS A 205 -5.90 16.57 -27.00
CA LYS A 205 -5.77 17.36 -28.25
C LYS A 205 -5.34 16.51 -29.45
N ILE A 206 -4.52 15.48 -29.25
CA ILE A 206 -4.19 14.52 -30.31
C ILE A 206 -5.43 13.72 -30.71
N GLY A 207 -6.21 13.24 -29.74
CA GLY A 207 -7.47 12.53 -29.99
C GLY A 207 -8.52 13.39 -30.71
N GLU A 208 -8.52 14.70 -30.47
CA GLU A 208 -9.40 15.69 -31.12
C GLU A 208 -8.86 16.16 -32.49
N GLY A 209 -7.62 15.80 -32.85
CA GLY A 209 -6.98 16.20 -34.10
C GLY A 209 -6.38 17.62 -34.09
N GLU A 210 -6.34 18.28 -32.93
CA GLU A 210 -5.77 19.62 -32.74
C GLU A 210 -4.25 19.63 -32.52
N ALA A 211 -3.68 18.46 -32.21
CA ALA A 211 -2.24 18.28 -32.02
C ALA A 211 -1.74 16.99 -32.70
N THR A 212 -0.43 16.89 -32.92
CA THR A 212 0.20 15.72 -33.54
C THR A 212 1.05 14.94 -32.56
N THR A 213 1.07 13.61 -32.73
CA THR A 213 1.96 12.71 -31.99
C THR A 213 3.43 13.08 -32.18
N ALA A 214 3.81 13.49 -33.38
CA ALA A 214 5.18 13.93 -33.67
C ALA A 214 5.60 15.10 -32.77
N LYS A 215 4.72 16.10 -32.60
CA LYS A 215 5.03 17.26 -31.76
C LYS A 215 5.06 16.91 -30.27
N PHE A 216 4.22 15.97 -29.82
CA PHE A 216 4.27 15.46 -28.45
C PHE A 216 5.60 14.77 -28.14
N VAL A 217 6.08 13.91 -29.06
CA VAL A 217 7.38 13.23 -28.91
C VAL A 217 8.52 14.24 -28.90
N GLU A 218 8.53 15.21 -29.81
CA GLU A 218 9.54 16.27 -29.85
C GLU A 218 9.60 17.07 -28.52
N ASN A 219 8.44 17.48 -28.00
CA ASN A 219 8.37 18.18 -26.71
C ASN A 219 8.85 17.30 -25.54
N THR A 220 8.57 15.99 -25.61
CA THR A 220 9.04 15.03 -24.60
C THR A 220 10.55 14.85 -24.65
N GLU A 221 11.15 14.78 -25.84
CA GLU A 221 12.60 14.73 -26.04
C GLU A 221 13.27 15.98 -25.48
N GLN A 222 12.73 17.16 -25.78
CA GLN A 222 13.24 18.43 -25.25
C GLN A 222 13.18 18.44 -23.71
N PHE A 223 12.06 18.02 -23.13
CA PHE A 223 11.91 17.92 -21.69
C PHE A 223 12.92 16.95 -21.04
N ILE A 224 13.18 15.80 -21.67
CA ILE A 224 14.20 14.86 -21.20
C ILE A 224 15.59 15.51 -21.25
N GLN A 225 15.92 16.26 -22.29
CA GLN A 225 17.21 16.95 -22.39
C GLN A 225 17.37 18.01 -21.29
N GLU A 226 16.34 18.81 -21.02
CA GLU A 226 16.34 19.80 -19.93
C GLU A 226 16.54 19.14 -18.57
N LEU A 227 15.86 18.01 -18.31
CA LEU A 227 16.05 17.22 -17.10
C LEU A 227 17.48 16.69 -16.97
N LEU A 228 18.06 16.16 -18.04
CA LEU A 228 19.44 15.65 -18.04
C LEU A 228 20.47 16.75 -17.79
N GLN A 229 20.22 17.98 -18.26
CA GLN A 229 21.07 19.13 -17.97
C GLN A 229 20.95 19.61 -16.53
N ALA A 230 19.75 19.57 -15.95
CA ALA A 230 19.50 19.97 -14.56
C ALA A 230 19.93 18.91 -13.52
N ALA A 231 19.92 17.63 -13.89
CA ALA A 231 20.19 16.52 -12.98
C ALA A 231 21.56 16.58 -12.28
N PRO A 232 22.70 16.87 -12.95
CA PRO A 232 24.00 16.94 -12.31
C PRO A 232 24.05 17.96 -11.17
N GLN A 233 23.45 19.14 -11.34
CA GLN A 233 23.45 20.17 -10.30
C GLN A 233 22.56 19.77 -9.12
N LYS A 234 21.36 19.24 -9.38
CA LYS A 234 20.44 18.80 -8.31
C LYS A 234 20.99 17.61 -7.52
N VAL A 235 21.62 16.65 -8.20
CA VAL A 235 22.19 15.45 -7.56
C VAL A 235 23.50 15.77 -6.83
N ALA A 236 24.30 16.74 -7.30
CA ALA A 236 25.53 17.14 -6.63
C ALA A 236 25.32 17.74 -5.22
N HIS A 237 24.16 18.37 -4.99
CA HIS A 237 23.81 18.94 -3.68
C HIS A 237 23.19 17.93 -2.71
N LEU A 238 22.72 16.79 -3.21
CA LEU A 238 22.34 15.67 -2.36
C LEU A 238 23.64 15.14 -1.76
N LYS A 239 23.81 15.32 -0.44
CA LYS A 239 24.77 14.54 0.34
C LYS A 239 24.29 13.09 0.33
N ILE A 240 24.50 12.42 -0.80
CA ILE A 240 24.46 10.98 -0.89
C ILE A 240 25.70 10.56 -0.12
N GLU A 241 25.57 10.41 1.20
CA GLU A 241 26.47 9.50 1.93
C GLU A 241 26.51 8.24 1.07
N ALA A 242 27.73 7.94 0.58
CA ALA A 242 28.03 6.99 -0.47
C ALA A 242 26.98 5.88 -0.56
N PRO A 243 26.50 5.59 -1.79
CA PRO A 243 25.21 4.93 -2.06
C PRO A 243 25.05 3.84 -1.05
N VAL A 244 23.97 3.85 -0.23
CA VAL A 244 23.61 2.77 0.72
C VAL A 244 24.17 1.49 0.13
N ALA A 245 25.39 1.13 0.57
CA ALA A 245 26.25 0.26 -0.21
C ALA A 245 25.44 -0.98 -0.26
N THR A 246 24.82 -1.29 -1.42
CA THR A 246 23.71 -2.24 -1.59
C THR A 246 23.90 -3.20 -0.48
N GLN A 247 23.21 -3.01 0.67
CA GLN A 247 23.65 -3.79 1.82
C GLN A 247 23.43 -5.17 1.26
N PRO A 248 24.50 -5.98 1.11
CA PRO A 248 24.26 -7.33 0.71
C PRO A 248 23.26 -7.74 1.77
N THR A 249 22.07 -8.11 1.35
CA THR A 249 21.09 -8.83 2.14
C THR A 249 21.72 -10.19 2.41
N GLY A 250 22.90 -10.13 3.01
CA GLY A 250 23.71 -11.19 3.46
C GLY A 250 23.04 -11.60 4.72
N LEU A 251 22.54 -12.84 4.78
CA LEU A 251 21.94 -13.39 5.98
C LEU A 251 22.98 -13.60 7.12
N GLY A 252 24.09 -12.86 7.09
CA GLY A 252 25.26 -12.94 7.97
C GLY A 252 26.57 -13.14 7.20
N THR A 253 27.67 -13.04 7.94
CA THR A 253 29.02 -13.35 7.47
C THR A 253 29.12 -14.82 7.10
N CYS A 254 29.83 -15.13 6.02
CA CYS A 254 30.02 -16.47 5.52
C CYS A 254 30.73 -17.33 6.58
N PRO A 255 30.10 -18.41 7.08
CA PRO A 255 30.67 -19.26 8.13
C PRO A 255 31.88 -20.07 7.64
N SER A 256 32.16 -20.10 6.34
CA SER A 256 33.29 -20.82 5.75
C SER A 256 34.55 -19.97 5.58
N CYS A 257 34.43 -18.69 5.21
CA CYS A 257 35.58 -17.81 4.98
C CYS A 257 35.69 -16.66 5.98
N GLY A 258 34.66 -16.36 6.77
CA GLY A 258 34.66 -15.27 7.76
C GLY A 258 34.77 -13.86 7.18
N LYS A 259 34.95 -13.70 5.87
CA LYS A 259 35.17 -12.42 5.18
C LYS A 259 34.01 -12.01 4.26
N GLY A 260 33.47 -12.96 3.51
CA GLY A 260 32.35 -12.70 2.59
C GLY A 260 30.99 -12.70 3.29
N SER A 261 29.96 -12.15 2.64
CA SER A 261 28.57 -12.19 3.11
C SER A 261 27.76 -13.26 2.36
N MET A 262 26.76 -13.86 3.02
CA MET A 262 25.91 -14.92 2.44
C MET A 262 24.78 -14.35 1.58
N MET A 263 25.02 -14.20 0.27
CA MET A 263 24.08 -13.62 -0.69
C MET A 263 22.93 -14.57 -1.03
N ASP A 264 21.71 -14.05 -1.06
CA ASP A 264 20.55 -14.79 -1.55
C ASP A 264 20.59 -14.99 -3.08
N ARG A 265 20.57 -16.26 -3.52
CA ARG A 265 20.24 -16.65 -4.88
C ARG A 265 18.96 -17.48 -4.85
N LYS A 266 18.14 -17.36 -5.90
CA LYS A 266 16.80 -17.97 -6.04
C LYS A 266 16.67 -19.40 -5.46
N THR A 267 17.68 -20.25 -5.65
CA THR A 267 17.70 -21.65 -5.19
C THR A 267 18.69 -21.94 -4.05
N PHE A 268 19.65 -21.05 -3.75
CA PHE A 268 20.70 -21.27 -2.76
C PHE A 268 21.27 -19.95 -2.21
N LEU A 269 21.87 -19.96 -1.04
CA LEU A 269 22.69 -18.86 -0.53
C LEU A 269 24.14 -19.08 -0.93
N GLY A 270 24.81 -18.07 -1.48
CA GLY A 270 26.20 -18.16 -1.94
C GLY A 270 27.09 -17.08 -1.33
N CYS A 271 28.35 -17.39 -1.07
CA CYS A 271 29.31 -16.41 -0.55
C CYS A 271 29.61 -15.30 -1.57
N SER A 272 29.63 -14.04 -1.12
CA SER A 272 30.01 -12.88 -1.95
C SER A 272 31.44 -12.98 -2.49
N GLU A 273 32.32 -13.68 -1.77
CA GLU A 273 33.73 -13.90 -2.12
C GLU A 273 33.95 -15.11 -3.04
N TYR A 274 32.92 -15.54 -3.79
CA TYR A 274 33.02 -16.67 -4.72
C TYR A 274 34.14 -16.47 -5.74
N ARG A 275 34.28 -15.25 -6.29
CA ARG A 275 35.34 -14.89 -7.25
C ARG A 275 36.74 -14.88 -6.62
N ASN A 276 36.82 -14.69 -5.29
CA ASN A 276 38.06 -14.68 -4.52
C ASN A 276 38.36 -16.04 -3.85
N GLY A 277 37.68 -17.11 -4.30
CA GLY A 277 37.99 -18.50 -3.94
C GLY A 277 37.03 -19.17 -2.95
N CYS A 278 36.04 -18.47 -2.39
CA CYS A 278 35.09 -19.07 -1.45
C CYS A 278 33.89 -19.73 -2.17
N LYS A 279 33.95 -21.04 -2.37
CA LYS A 279 32.86 -21.83 -3.01
C LYS A 279 31.74 -22.27 -2.07
N PHE A 280 31.58 -21.61 -0.91
CA PHE A 280 30.58 -22.01 0.07
C PHE A 280 29.16 -21.63 -0.38
N SER A 281 28.25 -22.59 -0.34
CA SER A 281 26.84 -22.39 -0.63
C SER A 281 25.93 -23.24 0.26
N ILE A 282 24.72 -22.75 0.51
CA ILE A 282 23.66 -23.43 1.28
C ILE A 282 22.43 -23.50 0.38
N ASN A 283 21.97 -24.68 0.00
CA ASN A 283 20.72 -24.81 -0.75
C ASN A 283 19.52 -24.44 0.12
N LYS A 284 18.55 -23.71 -0.45
CA LYS A 284 17.30 -23.38 0.25
C LYS A 284 16.40 -24.60 0.42
N GLU A 285 16.65 -25.66 -0.35
CA GLU A 285 15.97 -26.94 -0.25
C GLU A 285 16.97 -28.05 0.04
N VAL A 286 16.74 -28.80 1.11
CA VAL A 286 17.58 -29.91 1.56
C VAL A 286 16.67 -31.12 1.79
N ALA A 287 16.99 -32.25 1.16
CA ALA A 287 16.21 -33.51 1.30
C ALA A 287 14.69 -33.31 1.11
N LYS A 288 14.30 -32.61 0.03
CA LYS A 288 12.91 -32.24 -0.35
C LYS A 288 12.18 -31.34 0.65
N LYS A 289 12.91 -30.67 1.54
CA LYS A 289 12.35 -29.71 2.50
C LYS A 289 12.93 -28.32 2.25
N LYS A 290 12.06 -27.34 2.03
CA LYS A 290 12.44 -25.92 1.99
C LYS A 290 12.74 -25.43 3.40
N LEU A 291 13.89 -24.78 3.56
CA LEU A 291 14.32 -24.15 4.81
C LEU A 291 13.64 -22.78 4.96
N THR A 292 13.24 -22.45 6.18
CA THR A 292 12.70 -21.13 6.51
C THR A 292 13.82 -20.11 6.63
N GLU A 293 13.50 -18.81 6.51
CA GLU A 293 14.48 -17.74 6.69
C GLU A 293 15.16 -17.80 8.05
N LYS A 294 14.41 -18.12 9.11
CA LYS A 294 14.94 -18.32 10.46
C LYS A 294 15.95 -19.48 10.52
N GLN A 295 15.67 -20.60 9.86
CA GLN A 295 16.60 -21.74 9.81
C GLN A 295 17.88 -21.40 9.04
N LEU A 296 17.77 -20.66 7.95
CA LEU A 296 18.93 -20.18 7.19
C LEU A 296 19.77 -19.19 8.02
N ALA A 297 19.12 -18.27 8.73
CA ALA A 297 19.79 -17.33 9.62
C ALA A 297 20.49 -18.04 10.80
N ASP A 298 19.84 -19.01 11.44
CA ASP A 298 20.43 -19.83 12.51
C ASP A 298 21.65 -20.61 11.99
N LEU A 299 21.56 -21.21 10.80
CA LEU A 299 22.66 -21.97 10.20
C LEU A 299 23.87 -21.07 9.88
N ILE A 300 23.65 -19.81 9.51
CA ILE A 300 24.72 -18.85 9.19
C ILE A 300 25.34 -18.25 10.46
N THR A 301 24.51 -17.89 11.45
CA THR A 301 24.97 -17.18 12.65
C THR A 301 25.48 -18.11 13.75
N LYS A 302 24.81 -19.25 13.96
CA LYS A 302 25.12 -20.23 15.02
C LYS A 302 25.88 -21.45 14.49
N GLY A 303 25.98 -21.61 13.18
CA GLY A 303 26.56 -22.80 12.54
C GLY A 303 25.69 -24.05 12.64
N ALA A 304 24.48 -23.94 13.21
CA ALA A 304 23.56 -25.04 13.47
C ALA A 304 22.09 -24.57 13.44
N THR A 305 21.18 -25.42 12.98
CA THR A 305 19.72 -25.22 13.13
C THR A 305 19.18 -25.95 14.36
N GLY A 306 17.96 -25.60 14.77
CA GLY A 306 17.13 -26.49 15.57
C GLY A 306 16.76 -27.79 14.83
N ILE A 307 16.06 -28.71 15.49
CA ILE A 307 15.58 -29.95 14.85
C ILE A 307 14.54 -29.59 13.79
N ILE A 308 14.79 -29.97 12.55
CA ILE A 308 13.88 -29.79 11.43
C ILE A 308 13.19 -31.12 11.18
N LYS A 309 11.85 -31.11 11.21
CA LYS A 309 11.05 -32.31 11.03
C LYS A 309 10.73 -32.59 9.56
N GLY A 310 10.75 -33.87 9.19
CA GLY A 310 10.22 -34.34 7.91
C GLY A 310 11.14 -34.15 6.70
N PHE A 311 12.45 -34.31 6.87
CA PHE A 311 13.35 -34.54 5.74
C PHE A 311 13.05 -35.88 5.07
N THR A 312 13.31 -36.00 3.77
CA THR A 312 13.08 -37.26 3.02
C THR A 312 14.42 -37.81 2.51
N SER A 313 14.77 -39.03 2.93
CA SER A 313 15.99 -39.71 2.47
C SER A 313 15.89 -40.12 0.99
N LYS A 314 17.03 -40.52 0.38
CA LYS A 314 17.05 -41.04 -1.00
C LYS A 314 16.15 -42.29 -1.19
N VAL A 315 15.88 -43.01 -0.10
CA VAL A 315 15.03 -44.22 -0.06
C VAL A 315 13.58 -43.89 0.29
N GLY A 316 13.21 -42.59 0.36
CA GLY A 316 11.83 -42.14 0.61
C GLY A 316 11.38 -42.13 2.08
N LYS A 317 12.20 -42.63 3.01
CA LYS A 317 11.88 -42.58 4.46
C LYS A 317 12.02 -41.16 5.01
N LYS A 318 11.04 -40.74 5.83
CA LYS A 318 11.07 -39.46 6.54
C LYS A 318 11.95 -39.55 7.79
N PHE A 319 12.68 -38.48 8.08
CA PHE A 319 13.51 -38.37 9.29
C PHE A 319 13.59 -36.91 9.77
N ASP A 320 13.91 -36.75 11.05
CA ASP A 320 14.11 -35.45 11.69
C ASP A 320 15.60 -35.30 12.00
N ALA A 321 16.17 -34.13 11.72
CA ALA A 321 17.61 -33.88 11.94
C ALA A 321 17.88 -32.39 12.15
N LYS A 322 19.03 -32.08 12.74
CA LYS A 322 19.61 -30.73 12.71
C LYS A 322 20.52 -30.61 11.48
N LEU A 323 20.63 -29.40 10.95
CA LEU A 323 21.68 -29.07 9.98
C LEU A 323 22.80 -28.34 10.71
N VAL A 324 24.03 -28.79 10.52
CA VAL A 324 25.25 -28.20 11.09
C VAL A 324 26.30 -27.98 10.00
N ILE A 325 27.09 -26.92 10.17
CA ILE A 325 28.23 -26.64 9.30
C ILE A 325 29.46 -27.31 9.88
N LYS A 326 29.92 -28.41 9.26
CA LYS A 326 31.18 -29.09 9.58
C LYS A 326 32.05 -29.10 8.33
N GLU A 327 33.35 -28.83 8.49
CA GLU A 327 34.32 -28.81 7.38
C GLU A 327 33.88 -27.95 6.17
N LYS A 328 33.25 -26.79 6.42
CA LYS A 328 32.75 -25.89 5.37
C LYS A 328 31.67 -26.53 4.48
N LYS A 329 30.94 -27.52 4.98
CA LYS A 329 29.78 -28.14 4.33
C LYS A 329 28.61 -28.29 5.30
N VAL A 330 27.39 -28.25 4.76
CA VAL A 330 26.16 -28.51 5.54
C VAL A 330 25.97 -30.02 5.67
N GLN A 331 25.90 -30.52 6.90
CA GLN A 331 25.72 -31.93 7.23
C GLN A 331 24.51 -32.12 8.13
N PHE A 332 23.91 -33.31 8.08
CA PHE A 332 22.87 -33.72 9.02
C PHE A 332 23.51 -34.19 10.32
N GLU A 333 23.00 -33.70 11.44
CA GLU A 333 23.29 -34.22 12.76
C GLU A 333 22.00 -34.81 13.34
N PHE A 334 22.05 -36.11 13.56
CA PHE A 334 21.00 -36.89 14.18
C PHE A 334 21.28 -36.89 15.68
N ASN A 335 20.25 -36.61 16.47
CA ASN A 335 20.31 -36.76 17.92
C ASN A 335 20.23 -38.23 18.32
#